data_AF-A0A060XAU3-F1
#
_entry.id   AF-A0A060XAU3-F1
#
_cell.length_a   1.000
_cell.length_b   1.000
_cell.length_c   1.000
_cell.angle_alpha   90.00
_cell.angle_beta   90.00
_cell.angle_gamma   90.00
#
_symmetry.space_group_name_H-M   'P 1'
#
loop_
_entity.id
_entity.type
_entity.pdbx_description
1 polymer ?
#
loop_
_entity_poly.entity_id
_entity_poly.type
_entity_poly.pdbx_seq_one_letter_code
_entity_poly.pdbx_strand_id
1 'polypeptide(L)'
;MSQVVKYWPEIGKCGFLVWRYLLRRDDLEPAPWTPEGLERIQKLGLAVQYPPGYVEAMANKTKKEANARPGCTRSKKQPGRGRPRLHPLEKKVKEDEKKPMEGTEQPQSNGSQKTPKDKETEVCKESAEPRAKRLKMEEAFQLTEQQQSLIKEDQPNKKNWDEAMGHLKEGPNFLRKVEQTFMCVCCQELAYQPVTTVCAHNVCKTCLLRSFRAEVYTCPACRHDLGKDYIMVLNKTLQLLLDQFFPGYSKGR
;
A
#
# COMPACT_ATOMS: atom_id res chain seq x y z
N MET A 1 -6.09 -8.36 10.64
CA MET A 1 -6.36 -7.72 9.32
C MET A 1 -7.50 -6.73 9.52
N SER A 2 -7.52 -5.55 8.89
CA SER A 2 -8.63 -4.59 9.07
C SER A 2 -9.60 -4.66 7.90
N GLN A 3 -10.91 -4.72 8.17
CA GLN A 3 -11.97 -4.72 7.16
C GLN A 3 -12.87 -3.49 7.25
N VAL A 4 -13.40 -3.06 6.11
CA VAL A 4 -14.41 -1.98 6.03
C VAL A 4 -15.76 -2.56 6.42
N VAL A 5 -16.31 -2.09 7.53
CA VAL A 5 -17.61 -2.54 8.05
C VAL A 5 -18.76 -1.66 7.54
N LYS A 6 -18.50 -0.38 7.32
CA LYS A 6 -19.52 0.57 6.87
C LYS A 6 -18.86 1.71 6.10
N TYR A 7 -19.52 2.24 5.08
CA TYR A 7 -19.12 3.49 4.44
C TYR A 7 -20.35 4.35 4.12
N TRP A 8 -20.18 5.67 4.15
CA TRP A 8 -21.26 6.62 3.87
C TRP A 8 -20.72 7.95 3.35
N PRO A 9 -21.47 8.67 2.51
CA PRO A 9 -21.12 10.01 2.06
C PRO A 9 -21.48 11.07 3.12
N GLU A 10 -20.65 12.11 3.25
CA GLU A 10 -20.86 13.27 4.12
C GLU A 10 -20.38 14.54 3.39
N ILE A 11 -21.17 15.61 3.41
CA ILE A 11 -20.73 16.89 2.84
C ILE A 11 -19.81 17.56 3.87
N GLY A 12 -18.53 17.73 3.50
CA GLY A 12 -17.53 18.38 4.33
C GLY A 12 -17.84 19.88 4.54
N LYS A 13 -17.21 20.50 5.55
CA LYS A 13 -17.40 21.92 5.88
C LYS A 13 -17.09 22.89 4.73
N CYS A 14 -16.35 22.43 3.73
CA CYS A 14 -16.00 23.14 2.50
C CYS A 14 -16.91 22.81 1.31
N GLY A 15 -18.03 22.09 1.51
CA GLY A 15 -19.03 21.79 0.49
C GLY A 15 -18.73 20.60 -0.41
N PHE A 16 -17.59 19.92 -0.24
CA PHE A 16 -17.24 18.73 -1.04
C PHE A 16 -17.84 17.45 -0.44
N LEU A 17 -18.21 16.51 -1.32
CA LEU A 17 -18.64 15.17 -0.92
C LEU A 17 -17.43 14.37 -0.42
N VAL A 18 -17.47 13.95 0.84
CA VAL A 18 -16.43 13.16 1.52
C VAL A 18 -17.00 11.78 1.87
N TRP A 19 -16.39 10.71 1.38
CA TRP A 19 -16.73 9.36 1.78
C TRP A 19 -15.99 8.98 3.06
N ARG A 20 -16.74 8.55 4.08
CA ARG A 20 -16.19 8.02 5.32
C ARG A 20 -16.28 6.51 5.34
N TYR A 21 -15.27 5.88 5.92
CA TYR A 21 -15.17 4.43 6.09
C TYR A 21 -14.99 4.12 7.58
N LEU A 22 -15.77 3.19 8.09
CA LEU A 22 -15.60 2.59 9.40
C LEU A 22 -14.83 1.28 9.23
N LEU A 23 -13.59 1.26 9.72
CA LEU A 23 -12.72 0.10 9.72
C LEU A 23 -12.83 -0.61 11.07
N ARG A 24 -12.97 -1.94 11.05
CA ARG A 24 -12.86 -2.81 12.23
C ARG A 24 -11.64 -3.72 12.06
N ARG A 25 -10.90 -3.92 13.13
CA ARG A 25 -9.80 -4.89 13.18
C ARG A 25 -10.39 -6.26 13.49
N ASP A 26 -10.08 -7.26 12.69
CA ASP A 26 -10.42 -8.67 12.95
C ASP A 26 -9.38 -9.32 13.88
N ASP A 27 -9.00 -8.61 14.93
CA ASP A 27 -8.07 -9.13 15.92
C ASP A 27 -8.89 -9.78 17.03
N LEU A 28 -8.56 -11.02 17.41
CA LEU A 28 -9.14 -11.68 18.59
C LEU A 28 -8.78 -10.95 19.90
N GLU A 29 -7.81 -10.04 19.82
CA GLU A 29 -7.33 -9.27 20.95
C GLU A 29 -8.07 -7.93 21.04
N PRO A 30 -8.70 -7.63 22.19
CA PRO A 30 -9.37 -6.35 22.39
C PRO A 30 -8.35 -5.22 22.37
N ALA A 31 -8.74 -4.07 21.81
CA ALA A 31 -7.83 -2.93 21.70
C ALA A 31 -7.41 -2.44 23.09
N PRO A 32 -6.15 -2.01 23.30
CA PRO A 32 -5.62 -1.63 24.63
C PRO A 32 -6.39 -0.58 25.42
N TRP A 33 -7.23 0.23 24.74
CA TRP A 33 -8.03 1.29 25.33
C TRP A 33 -9.50 0.91 25.53
N THR A 34 -9.93 -0.31 25.18
CA THR A 34 -11.26 -0.82 25.51
C THR A 34 -11.27 -1.40 26.92
N PRO A 35 -12.44 -1.50 27.59
CA PRO A 35 -12.54 -2.12 28.91
C PRO A 35 -11.94 -3.54 28.95
N GLU A 36 -12.26 -4.36 27.95
CA GLU A 36 -11.71 -5.71 27.76
C GLU A 36 -10.19 -5.71 27.58
N GLY A 37 -9.66 -4.70 26.88
CA GLY A 37 -8.22 -4.51 26.70
C GLY A 37 -7.51 -4.14 27.99
N LEU A 38 -8.11 -3.25 28.80
CA LEU A 38 -7.58 -2.85 30.10
C LEU A 38 -7.53 -4.04 31.08
N GLU A 39 -8.60 -4.83 31.15
CA GLU A 39 -8.64 -6.07 31.96
C GLU A 39 -7.57 -7.06 31.50
N ARG A 40 -7.39 -7.21 30.19
CA ARG A 40 -6.35 -8.08 29.63
C ARG A 40 -4.94 -7.60 29.97
N ILE A 41 -4.68 -6.30 29.89
CA ILE A 41 -3.39 -5.70 30.29
C ILE A 41 -3.12 -5.96 31.77
N GLN A 42 -4.13 -5.79 32.62
CA GLN A 42 -4.03 -6.08 34.06
C GLN A 42 -3.80 -7.56 34.33
N LYS A 43 -4.54 -8.46 33.65
CA LYS A 43 -4.39 -9.92 33.78
C LYS A 43 -3.00 -10.40 33.35
N LEU A 44 -2.43 -9.79 32.33
CA LEU A 44 -1.10 -10.12 31.81
C LEU A 44 0.04 -9.38 32.54
N GLY A 45 -0.29 -8.50 33.51
CA GLY A 45 0.71 -7.73 34.25
C GLY A 45 1.53 -6.77 33.37
N LEU A 46 0.96 -6.31 32.25
CA LEU A 46 1.66 -5.47 31.29
C LEU A 46 1.68 -4.00 31.77
N ALA A 47 2.87 -3.42 31.87
CA ALA A 47 3.03 -2.01 32.22
C ALA A 47 3.44 -1.19 30.98
N VAL A 48 2.89 0.02 30.85
CA VAL A 48 3.31 0.97 29.81
C VAL A 48 4.73 1.43 30.09
N GLN A 49 5.65 1.15 29.17
CA GLN A 49 7.02 1.64 29.26
C GLN A 49 7.14 2.98 28.54
N TYR A 50 7.76 3.95 29.22
CA TYR A 50 8.03 5.26 28.65
C TYR A 50 9.53 5.41 28.38
N PRO A 51 9.92 6.07 27.27
CA PRO A 51 11.31 6.43 27.04
C PRO A 51 11.87 7.33 28.16
N PRO A 52 13.19 7.29 28.43
CA PRO A 52 13.83 8.19 29.40
C PRO A 52 13.48 9.67 29.14
N GLY A 53 13.15 10.42 30.20
CA GLY A 53 12.79 11.84 30.14
C GLY A 53 11.33 12.16 29.73
N TYR A 54 10.53 11.16 29.31
CA TYR A 54 9.13 11.40 28.92
C TYR A 54 8.25 11.89 30.07
N VAL A 55 8.38 11.29 31.26
CA VAL A 55 7.57 11.64 32.44
C VAL A 55 7.88 13.06 32.92
N GLU A 56 9.15 13.43 32.91
CA GLU A 56 9.62 14.78 33.27
C GLU A 56 9.11 15.84 32.29
N ALA A 57 9.15 15.55 30.98
CA ALA A 57 8.61 16.44 29.95
C ALA A 57 7.11 16.66 30.12
N MET A 58 6.35 15.61 30.45
CA MET A 58 4.91 15.70 30.70
C MET A 58 4.59 16.49 31.97
N ALA A 59 5.35 16.29 33.05
CA ALA A 59 5.21 17.06 34.29
C ALA A 59 5.54 18.54 34.11
N ASN A 60 6.56 18.86 33.30
CA ASN A 60 6.92 20.25 32.98
C ASN A 60 5.84 20.91 32.12
N LYS A 61 5.21 20.15 31.21
CA LYS A 61 4.11 20.64 30.39
C LYS A 61 2.86 20.95 31.23
N THR A 62 2.48 20.06 32.15
CA THR A 62 1.33 20.29 33.04
C THR A 62 1.58 21.44 34.01
N LYS A 63 2.78 21.57 34.57
CA LYS A 63 3.17 22.74 35.38
C LYS A 63 3.09 24.04 34.58
N LYS A 64 3.54 24.04 33.33
CA LYS A 64 3.47 25.20 32.43
C LYS A 64 2.04 25.57 32.04
N GLU A 65 1.18 24.57 31.83
CA GLU A 65 -0.25 24.76 31.54
C GLU A 65 -1.02 25.24 32.77
N ALA A 66 -0.69 24.74 33.97
CA ALA A 66 -1.29 25.19 35.23
C ALA A 66 -0.85 26.61 35.63
N ASN A 67 0.37 27.01 35.27
CA ASN A 67 0.90 28.35 35.56
C ASN A 67 0.48 29.39 34.50
N ALA A 68 -0.23 28.99 33.44
CA ALA A 68 -0.80 29.91 32.46
C ALA A 68 -2.14 30.48 32.96
N ARG A 69 -2.14 31.74 33.40
CA ARG A 69 -3.36 32.45 33.83
C ARG A 69 -4.41 32.55 32.70
N PRO A 70 -5.72 32.50 32.99
CA PRO A 70 -6.76 32.72 31.99
C PRO A 70 -6.89 34.22 31.72
N GLY A 71 -6.50 34.65 30.53
CA GLY A 71 -6.67 36.03 30.08
C GLY A 71 -5.36 36.80 29.92
N CYS A 72 -4.69 36.59 28.79
CA CYS A 72 -3.92 37.67 28.17
C CYS A 72 -3.95 37.48 26.65
N THR A 73 -4.31 38.55 25.97
CA THR A 73 -4.56 38.65 24.54
C THR A 73 -3.27 38.51 23.72
N ARG A 74 -3.48 38.03 22.49
CA ARG A 74 -2.51 37.68 21.44
C ARG A 74 -1.29 38.60 21.35
N SER A 75 -0.11 37.99 21.18
CA SER A 75 0.98 38.59 20.41
C SER A 75 1.49 37.58 19.37
N LYS A 76 1.51 38.04 18.11
CA LYS A 76 1.83 37.31 16.88
C LYS A 76 3.19 36.61 16.96
N LYS A 77 3.24 35.31 16.63
CA LYS A 77 4.42 34.65 16.06
C LYS A 77 4.03 33.90 14.78
N GLN A 78 4.96 33.94 13.83
CA GLN A 78 4.87 33.67 12.38
C GLN A 78 4.39 32.25 11.99
N PRO A 79 3.91 32.06 10.74
CA PRO A 79 3.34 30.79 10.29
C PRO A 79 4.46 29.82 9.88
N GLY A 80 4.83 28.91 10.78
CA GLY A 80 5.53 27.67 10.42
C GLY A 80 4.50 26.57 10.13
N ARG A 81 4.57 25.96 8.94
CA ARG A 81 3.68 24.87 8.50
C ARG A 81 3.80 23.67 9.44
N GLY A 82 2.83 23.51 10.34
CA GLY A 82 2.68 22.36 11.23
C GLY A 82 1.26 21.79 11.12
N ARG A 83 1.17 20.46 11.07
CA ARG A 83 -0.06 19.64 10.93
C ARG A 83 -1.10 19.96 12.04
N PRO A 84 -2.42 20.01 11.75
CA PRO A 84 -3.43 20.32 12.77
C PRO A 84 -3.48 19.26 13.88
N ARG A 85 -3.48 19.73 15.14
CA ARG A 85 -3.53 18.93 16.36
C ARG A 85 -4.99 18.58 16.68
N LEU A 86 -5.34 17.29 16.69
CA LEU A 86 -6.64 16.80 17.16
C LEU A 86 -6.68 16.92 18.70
N HIS A 87 -7.70 17.60 19.22
CA HIS A 87 -8.01 17.64 20.65
C HIS A 87 -8.81 16.39 21.05
N PRO A 88 -8.52 15.73 22.19
CA PRO A 88 -9.40 14.69 22.73
C PRO A 88 -10.73 15.30 23.19
N LEU A 89 -11.85 14.71 22.74
CA LEU A 89 -13.19 14.97 23.27
C LEU A 89 -13.43 14.04 24.45
N GLU A 90 -13.49 14.59 25.65
CA GLU A 90 -14.03 13.90 26.82
C GLU A 90 -15.53 13.70 26.64
N LYS A 91 -16.00 12.45 26.55
CA LYS A 91 -17.42 12.12 26.65
C LYS A 91 -17.71 11.50 28.01
N LYS A 92 -18.48 12.24 28.81
CA LYS A 92 -19.18 11.76 30.00
C LYS A 92 -20.13 10.62 29.62
N VAL A 93 -20.04 9.54 30.37
CA VAL A 93 -20.98 8.41 30.38
C VAL A 93 -22.27 8.86 31.08
N LYS A 94 -23.42 8.52 30.50
CA LYS A 94 -24.69 8.37 31.24
C LYS A 94 -25.19 6.95 30.99
N GLU A 95 -25.41 6.24 32.10
CA GLU A 95 -26.16 4.99 32.21
C GLU A 95 -27.60 5.18 31.75
N ASP A 96 -28.16 4.14 31.12
CA ASP A 96 -29.55 3.74 31.33
C ASP A 96 -29.69 2.22 31.11
N GLU A 97 -30.53 1.63 31.95
CA GLU A 97 -30.61 0.21 32.32
C GLU A 97 -31.26 -0.75 31.30
N LYS A 98 -31.04 -2.05 31.58
CA LYS A 98 -31.55 -3.31 30.98
C LYS A 98 -33.09 -3.35 30.82
N LYS A 99 -33.69 -4.20 29.95
CA LYS A 99 -33.89 -5.68 30.12
C LYS A 99 -34.62 -6.34 28.89
N PRO A 100 -34.93 -7.66 28.83
CA PRO A 100 -34.44 -8.59 27.79
C PRO A 100 -35.56 -9.41 27.06
N MET A 101 -35.17 -10.34 26.17
CA MET A 101 -35.77 -11.66 25.81
C MET A 101 -35.46 -11.97 24.34
N GLU A 102 -34.72 -13.00 23.96
CA GLU A 102 -34.93 -14.47 24.02
C GLU A 102 -35.79 -15.02 22.87
N GLY A 103 -35.20 -15.98 22.13
CA GLY A 103 -35.82 -16.90 21.16
C GLY A 103 -35.97 -16.40 19.71
N THR A 104 -35.93 -17.19 18.64
CA THR A 104 -35.59 -18.59 18.35
C THR A 104 -35.53 -18.68 16.80
N GLU A 105 -34.58 -19.47 16.29
CA GLU A 105 -34.54 -20.21 15.01
C GLU A 105 -35.42 -19.84 13.78
N GLN A 106 -34.72 -19.56 12.67
CA GLN A 106 -34.83 -20.20 11.34
C GLN A 106 -36.08 -20.01 10.41
N PRO A 107 -35.93 -20.32 9.09
CA PRO A 107 -36.41 -19.50 7.97
C PRO A 107 -37.57 -20.11 7.17
N GLN A 108 -38.24 -19.32 6.32
CA GLN A 108 -39.10 -19.72 5.18
C GLN A 108 -39.41 -18.42 4.38
N SER A 109 -39.17 -18.26 3.07
CA SER A 109 -39.63 -18.94 1.84
C SER A 109 -41.11 -18.70 1.46
N ASN A 110 -41.32 -18.39 0.16
CA ASN A 110 -42.58 -18.28 -0.63
C ASN A 110 -43.49 -17.07 -0.34
N GLY A 111 -44.15 -16.46 -1.33
CA GLY A 111 -44.29 -16.74 -2.76
C GLY A 111 -45.37 -15.82 -3.38
N SER A 112 -45.29 -15.63 -4.71
CA SER A 112 -46.36 -15.56 -5.74
C SER A 112 -47.69 -14.83 -5.42
N GLN A 113 -48.34 -14.07 -6.32
CA GLN A 113 -48.80 -14.45 -7.67
C GLN A 113 -49.63 -13.29 -8.28
N LYS A 114 -49.64 -13.12 -9.62
CA LYS A 114 -50.84 -13.08 -10.50
C LYS A 114 -50.51 -12.66 -11.95
N THR A 115 -50.85 -13.53 -12.90
CA THR A 115 -50.97 -13.35 -14.37
C THR A 115 -52.41 -12.94 -14.76
N PRO A 116 -52.75 -12.59 -16.04
CA PRO A 116 -53.13 -13.58 -17.11
C PRO A 116 -52.61 -13.27 -18.56
N LYS A 117 -52.21 -14.29 -19.35
CA LYS A 117 -52.83 -14.89 -20.59
C LYS A 117 -52.80 -14.02 -21.89
N ASP A 118 -52.58 -14.49 -23.13
CA ASP A 118 -52.80 -15.77 -23.84
C ASP A 118 -51.95 -15.90 -25.15
N LYS A 119 -51.90 -17.14 -25.69
CA LYS A 119 -51.76 -17.62 -27.10
C LYS A 119 -50.45 -18.31 -27.57
N GLU A 120 -50.53 -19.66 -27.58
CA GLU A 120 -50.17 -20.69 -28.61
C GLU A 120 -48.86 -20.52 -29.42
N THR A 121 -47.96 -21.50 -29.59
CA THR A 121 -48.11 -22.91 -30.05
C THR A 121 -46.89 -23.81 -29.68
N GLU A 122 -47.03 -25.11 -29.94
CA GLU A 122 -46.31 -26.31 -29.46
C GLU A 122 -44.86 -26.66 -29.94
N VAL A 123 -44.09 -27.30 -29.03
CA VAL A 123 -43.23 -28.54 -29.11
C VAL A 123 -42.00 -28.57 -30.08
N CYS A 124 -40.74 -28.52 -29.57
CA CYS A 124 -39.73 -29.59 -29.27
C CYS A 124 -39.21 -30.42 -30.48
N LYS A 125 -37.92 -30.74 -30.73
CA LYS A 125 -36.68 -30.88 -29.90
C LYS A 125 -35.41 -31.06 -30.79
N GLU A 126 -34.23 -30.71 -30.21
CA GLU A 126 -32.82 -31.18 -30.45
C GLU A 126 -32.14 -30.96 -31.81
N SER A 127 -30.84 -30.64 -31.95
CA SER A 127 -29.70 -30.40 -31.05
C SER A 127 -28.60 -29.67 -31.86
N ALA A 128 -27.96 -28.62 -31.32
CA ALA A 128 -26.65 -28.14 -31.80
C ALA A 128 -25.97 -27.27 -30.72
N GLU A 129 -24.65 -27.41 -30.65
CA GLU A 129 -23.76 -27.21 -29.51
C GLU A 129 -23.61 -25.76 -28.97
N PRO A 130 -23.17 -25.59 -27.70
CA PRO A 130 -22.91 -24.29 -27.12
C PRO A 130 -21.68 -23.64 -27.75
N ARG A 131 -21.89 -22.47 -28.36
CA ARG A 131 -20.87 -21.59 -28.92
C ARG A 131 -19.77 -21.32 -27.88
N ALA A 132 -18.64 -22.01 -28.02
CA ALA A 132 -17.43 -21.75 -27.27
C ALA A 132 -17.08 -20.27 -27.42
N LYS A 133 -17.10 -19.54 -26.29
CA LYS A 133 -16.52 -18.21 -26.21
C LYS A 133 -15.03 -18.40 -26.53
N ARG A 134 -14.61 -17.96 -27.72
CA ARG A 134 -13.19 -17.84 -28.08
C ARG A 134 -12.53 -17.00 -26.99
N LEU A 135 -11.83 -17.66 -26.07
CA LEU A 135 -10.87 -17.00 -25.22
C LEU A 135 -9.84 -16.40 -26.18
N LYS A 136 -9.81 -15.07 -26.23
CA LYS A 136 -8.81 -14.34 -27.00
C LYS A 136 -7.46 -14.71 -26.37
N MET A 137 -6.73 -15.60 -27.03
CA MET A 137 -5.37 -15.94 -26.66
C MET A 137 -4.60 -14.61 -26.74
N GLU A 138 -4.19 -14.08 -25.59
CA GLU A 138 -3.31 -12.92 -25.58
C GLU A 138 -2.01 -13.34 -26.25
N GLU A 139 -1.70 -12.68 -27.36
CA GLU A 139 -0.49 -12.93 -28.12
C GLU A 139 0.72 -12.56 -27.26
N ALA A 140 1.71 -13.45 -27.19
CA ALA A 140 2.91 -13.24 -26.40
C ALA A 140 3.63 -11.95 -26.86
N PHE A 141 4.27 -11.26 -25.92
CA PHE A 141 5.05 -10.06 -26.23
C PHE A 141 6.20 -10.41 -27.16
N GLN A 142 6.31 -9.68 -28.28
CA GLN A 142 7.34 -9.91 -29.29
C GLN A 142 8.53 -8.98 -29.04
N LEU A 143 9.68 -9.56 -28.71
CA LEU A 143 10.95 -8.84 -28.58
C LEU A 143 11.61 -8.65 -29.94
N THR A 144 12.17 -7.47 -30.19
CA THR A 144 13.02 -7.25 -31.38
C THR A 144 14.31 -8.06 -31.28
N GLU A 145 14.92 -8.38 -32.42
CA GLU A 145 16.22 -9.10 -32.43
C GLU A 145 17.31 -8.33 -31.67
N GLN A 146 17.29 -7.00 -31.77
CA GLN A 146 18.17 -6.11 -31.02
C GLN A 146 17.94 -6.20 -29.50
N GLN A 147 16.69 -6.25 -29.04
CA GLN A 147 16.40 -6.40 -27.61
C GLN A 147 16.90 -7.76 -27.10
N GLN A 148 16.71 -8.83 -27.88
CA GLN A 148 17.18 -10.17 -27.51
C GLN A 148 18.71 -10.24 -27.41
N SER A 149 19.45 -9.57 -28.31
CA SER A 149 20.91 -9.54 -28.26
C SER A 149 21.43 -8.74 -27.06
N LEU A 150 20.85 -7.57 -26.80
CA LEU A 150 21.21 -6.73 -25.65
C LEU A 150 20.90 -7.42 -24.31
N ILE A 151 19.77 -8.13 -24.20
CA ILE A 151 19.42 -8.92 -23.00
C ILE A 151 20.48 -10.00 -22.75
N LYS A 152 20.94 -10.68 -23.80
CA LYS A 152 22.00 -11.70 -23.70
C LYS A 152 23.36 -11.08 -23.33
N GLU A 153 23.63 -9.85 -23.73
CA GLU A 153 24.86 -9.14 -23.38
C GLU A 153 24.90 -8.68 -21.91
N ASP A 154 23.74 -8.39 -21.31
CA ASP A 154 23.62 -7.93 -19.91
C ASP A 154 23.79 -9.08 -18.88
N GLN A 155 24.99 -9.68 -18.87
CA GLN A 155 25.37 -10.80 -18.01
C GLN A 155 25.15 -10.56 -16.51
N PRO A 156 25.45 -9.36 -15.94
CA PRO A 156 25.20 -9.09 -14.52
C PRO A 156 23.73 -9.26 -14.11
N ASN A 157 22.80 -9.06 -15.06
CA ASN A 157 21.37 -9.19 -14.84
C ASN A 157 20.77 -10.48 -15.40
N LYS A 158 21.58 -11.48 -15.77
CA LYS A 158 21.08 -12.74 -16.34
C LYS A 158 19.90 -13.32 -15.56
N LYS A 159 19.99 -13.41 -14.24
CA LYS A 159 18.90 -13.93 -13.39
C LYS A 159 17.63 -13.07 -13.45
N ASN A 160 17.80 -11.75 -13.41
CA ASN A 160 16.69 -10.79 -13.49
C ASN A 160 15.97 -10.90 -14.85
N TRP A 161 16.75 -11.05 -15.94
CA TRP A 161 16.22 -11.23 -17.29
C TRP A 161 15.57 -12.60 -17.50
N ASP A 162 16.17 -13.68 -17.01
CA ASP A 162 15.59 -15.03 -17.09
C ASP A 162 14.22 -15.08 -16.41
N GLU A 163 14.08 -14.45 -15.24
CA GLU A 163 12.78 -14.31 -14.55
C GLU A 163 11.81 -13.46 -15.39
N ALA A 164 12.22 -12.28 -15.83
CA ALA A 164 11.35 -11.38 -16.60
C ALA A 164 10.88 -12.03 -17.92
N MET A 165 11.76 -12.70 -18.65
CA MET A 165 11.45 -13.41 -19.90
C MET A 165 10.47 -14.56 -19.71
N GLY A 166 10.39 -15.13 -18.50
CA GLY A 166 9.35 -16.11 -18.14
C GLY A 166 7.93 -15.58 -18.33
N HIS A 167 7.74 -14.25 -18.27
CA HIS A 167 6.45 -13.57 -18.39
C HIS A 167 6.13 -13.08 -19.82
N LEU A 168 6.91 -13.45 -20.84
CA LEU A 168 6.63 -13.05 -22.23
C LEU A 168 5.24 -13.48 -22.72
N LYS A 169 4.70 -14.58 -22.19
CA LYS A 169 3.36 -15.11 -22.54
C LYS A 169 2.22 -14.21 -22.05
N GLU A 170 2.49 -13.25 -21.16
CA GLU A 170 1.48 -12.32 -20.62
C GLU A 170 1.26 -11.09 -21.50
N GLY A 171 1.85 -11.06 -22.70
CA GLY A 171 1.63 -10.01 -23.68
C GLY A 171 1.98 -8.62 -23.13
N PRO A 172 1.07 -7.63 -23.18
CA PRO A 172 1.33 -6.27 -22.66
C PRO A 172 1.74 -6.20 -21.18
N ASN A 173 1.36 -7.18 -20.35
CA ASN A 173 1.72 -7.20 -18.93
C ASN A 173 3.21 -7.50 -18.70
N PHE A 174 3.92 -8.07 -19.69
CA PHE A 174 5.35 -8.26 -19.65
C PHE A 174 6.11 -6.96 -19.31
N LEU A 175 5.71 -5.84 -19.91
CA LEU A 175 6.36 -4.55 -19.64
C LEU A 175 6.22 -4.12 -18.17
N ARG A 176 5.08 -4.42 -17.53
CA ARG A 176 4.90 -4.14 -16.10
C ARG A 176 5.85 -4.99 -15.25
N LYS A 177 6.07 -6.25 -15.64
CA LYS A 177 7.04 -7.11 -14.94
C LYS A 177 8.46 -6.59 -15.11
N VAL A 178 8.86 -6.17 -16.32
CA VAL A 178 10.17 -5.55 -16.56
C VAL A 178 10.34 -4.27 -15.72
N GLU A 179 9.32 -3.40 -15.70
CA GLU A 179 9.34 -2.18 -14.89
C GLU A 179 9.55 -2.49 -13.39
N GLN A 180 8.84 -3.48 -12.86
CA GLN A 180 8.97 -3.91 -11.47
C GLN A 180 10.34 -4.53 -11.17
N THR A 181 10.84 -5.41 -12.03
CA THR A 181 12.14 -6.08 -11.87
C THR A 181 13.30 -5.08 -11.81
N PHE A 182 13.23 -4.00 -12.59
CA PHE A 182 14.28 -2.96 -12.66
C PHE A 182 13.91 -1.67 -11.93
N MET A 183 12.93 -1.71 -11.01
CA MET A 183 12.58 -0.58 -10.16
C MET A 183 13.68 -0.34 -9.10
N CYS A 184 14.14 0.90 -9.00
CA CYS A 184 15.12 1.30 -8.01
C CYS A 184 14.46 1.39 -6.62
N VAL A 185 14.92 0.61 -5.65
CA VAL A 185 14.39 0.59 -4.28
C VAL A 185 14.51 1.93 -3.54
N CYS A 186 15.42 2.81 -3.98
CA CYS A 186 15.66 4.09 -3.31
C CYS A 186 14.66 5.18 -3.73
N CYS A 187 14.40 5.30 -5.04
CA CYS A 187 13.51 6.33 -5.57
C CYS A 187 12.12 5.80 -5.95
N GLN A 188 11.92 4.47 -5.93
CA GLN A 188 10.67 3.79 -6.32
C GLN A 188 10.23 4.11 -7.75
N GLU A 189 11.20 4.37 -8.62
CA GLU A 189 11.00 4.59 -10.05
C GLU A 189 11.88 3.62 -10.84
N LEU A 190 11.56 3.41 -12.11
CA LEU A 190 12.38 2.63 -13.03
C LEU A 190 13.84 3.13 -13.00
N ALA A 191 14.80 2.23 -12.84
CA ALA A 191 16.19 2.62 -12.65
C ALA A 191 16.73 3.47 -13.82
N TYR A 192 17.37 4.59 -13.49
CA TYR A 192 18.02 5.48 -14.45
C TYR A 192 19.50 5.58 -14.12
N GLN A 193 20.34 5.49 -15.15
CA GLN A 193 21.78 5.26 -15.03
C GLN A 193 22.06 4.16 -14.00
N PRO A 194 21.56 2.93 -14.24
CA PRO A 194 21.64 1.85 -13.27
C PRO A 194 23.09 1.45 -13.02
N VAL A 195 23.41 1.24 -11.75
CA VAL A 195 24.59 0.50 -11.30
C VAL A 195 24.08 -0.88 -10.90
N THR A 196 24.57 -1.92 -11.59
CA THR A 196 24.32 -3.30 -11.20
C THR A 196 25.39 -3.70 -10.19
N THR A 197 24.99 -3.88 -8.94
CA THR A 197 25.93 -4.18 -7.85
C THR A 197 26.45 -5.62 -7.96
N VAL A 198 27.54 -5.93 -7.24
CA VAL A 198 28.11 -7.30 -7.19
C VAL A 198 27.14 -8.34 -6.63
N CYS A 199 26.13 -7.90 -5.89
CA CYS A 199 25.02 -8.74 -5.41
C CYS A 199 23.80 -8.72 -6.36
N ALA A 200 24.00 -8.36 -7.63
CA ALA A 200 23.03 -8.40 -8.73
C ALA A 200 21.75 -7.56 -8.53
N HIS A 201 21.84 -6.47 -7.77
CA HIS A 201 20.74 -5.50 -7.61
C HIS A 201 21.00 -4.24 -8.44
N ASN A 202 19.94 -3.67 -9.01
CA ASN A 202 20.01 -2.47 -9.85
C ASN A 202 19.56 -1.24 -9.05
N VAL A 203 20.43 -0.25 -8.95
CA VAL A 203 20.15 1.00 -8.24
C VAL A 203 20.60 2.18 -9.10
N CYS A 204 19.84 3.27 -9.15
CA CYS A 204 20.27 4.48 -9.86
C CYS A 204 21.62 4.97 -9.30
N LYS A 205 22.56 5.36 -10.16
CA LYS A 205 23.86 5.90 -9.73
C LYS A 205 23.73 7.03 -8.72
N THR A 206 22.80 7.96 -8.95
CA THR A 206 22.53 9.09 -8.06
C THR A 206 22.00 8.67 -6.69
N CYS A 207 21.21 7.60 -6.64
CA CYS A 207 20.68 7.03 -5.40
C CYS A 207 21.77 6.33 -4.59
N LEU A 208 22.59 5.51 -5.25
CA LEU A 208 23.70 4.83 -4.60
C LEU A 208 24.76 5.83 -4.09
N LEU A 209 25.06 6.86 -4.89
CA LEU A 209 25.95 7.96 -4.49
C LEU A 209 25.41 8.71 -3.26
N ARG A 210 24.10 8.94 -3.16
CA ARG A 210 23.49 9.56 -1.99
C ARG A 210 23.65 8.70 -0.73
N SER A 211 23.52 7.38 -0.86
CA SER A 211 23.77 6.43 0.24
C SER A 211 25.22 6.54 0.75
N PHE A 212 26.18 6.53 -0.18
CA PHE A 212 27.60 6.58 0.16
C PHE A 212 28.02 7.93 0.79
N ARG A 213 27.41 9.04 0.35
CA ARG A 213 27.58 10.36 0.99
C ARG A 213 27.08 10.41 2.42
N ALA A 214 26.10 9.57 2.76
CA ALA A 214 25.60 9.41 4.12
C ALA A 214 26.38 8.33 4.92
N GLU A 215 27.56 7.93 4.43
CA GLU A 215 28.43 6.92 5.04
C GLU A 215 27.80 5.52 5.13
N VAL A 216 26.80 5.24 4.29
CA VAL A 216 26.17 3.92 4.17
C VAL A 216 26.67 3.21 2.91
N TYR A 217 27.62 2.30 3.11
CA TYR A 217 28.33 1.55 2.05
C TYR A 217 27.74 0.17 1.76
N THR A 218 26.46 -0.05 2.08
CA THR A 218 25.76 -1.30 1.81
C THR A 218 24.80 -1.15 0.64
N CYS A 219 24.51 -2.26 -0.05
CA CYS A 219 23.50 -2.33 -1.09
C CYS A 219 22.12 -1.91 -0.54
N PRO A 220 21.44 -0.91 -1.11
CA PRO A 220 20.13 -0.48 -0.61
C PRO A 220 19.03 -1.55 -0.67
N ALA A 221 19.16 -2.54 -1.55
CA ALA A 221 18.16 -3.59 -1.75
C ALA A 221 18.32 -4.76 -0.75
N CYS A 222 19.53 -5.32 -0.61
CA CYS A 222 19.76 -6.52 0.18
C CYS A 222 20.74 -6.35 1.36
N ARG A 223 21.27 -5.13 1.57
CA ARG A 223 22.24 -4.79 2.64
C ARG A 223 23.60 -5.49 2.56
N HIS A 224 23.93 -6.14 1.44
CA HIS A 224 25.28 -6.64 1.18
C HIS A 224 26.31 -5.51 1.26
N ASP A 225 27.46 -5.75 1.89
CA ASP A 225 28.52 -4.76 2.02
C ASP A 225 29.22 -4.53 0.67
N LEU A 226 29.26 -3.28 0.21
CA LEU A 226 29.92 -2.90 -1.04
C LEU A 226 31.33 -2.36 -0.80
N GLY A 227 31.64 -1.91 0.41
CA GLY A 227 32.91 -1.23 0.73
C GLY A 227 32.95 0.25 0.36
N LYS A 228 33.88 0.99 0.99
CA LYS A 228 34.04 2.45 0.80
C LYS A 228 34.65 2.81 -0.55
N ASP A 229 35.49 1.93 -1.07
CA ASP A 229 36.25 2.02 -2.31
C ASP A 229 35.50 1.43 -3.52
N TYR A 230 34.22 1.11 -3.37
CA TYR A 230 33.40 0.53 -4.43
C TYR A 230 33.33 1.43 -5.67
N ILE A 231 33.72 0.88 -6.82
CA ILE A 231 33.71 1.58 -8.10
C ILE A 231 32.33 1.41 -8.75
N MET A 232 31.55 2.50 -8.81
CA MET A 232 30.23 2.52 -9.43
C MET A 232 30.34 2.58 -10.96
N VAL A 233 30.31 1.42 -11.62
CA VAL A 233 30.25 1.30 -13.08
C VAL A 233 28.79 1.30 -13.55
N LEU A 234 28.49 2.14 -14.55
CA LEU A 234 27.16 2.19 -15.15
C LEU A 234 26.92 0.98 -16.06
N ASN A 235 25.77 0.33 -15.89
CA ASN A 235 25.31 -0.69 -16.81
C ASN A 235 24.63 -0.01 -18.02
N LYS A 236 25.42 0.26 -19.06
CA LYS A 236 24.96 0.93 -20.29
C LYS A 236 24.01 0.03 -21.09
N THR A 237 24.23 -1.28 -21.09
CA THR A 237 23.38 -2.25 -21.78
C THR A 237 21.97 -2.25 -21.19
N LEU A 238 21.86 -2.30 -19.87
CA LEU A 238 20.57 -2.17 -19.18
C LEU A 238 19.93 -0.81 -19.47
N GLN A 239 20.68 0.29 -19.42
CA GLN A 239 20.15 1.62 -19.74
C GLN A 239 19.53 1.67 -21.14
N LEU A 240 20.23 1.15 -22.15
CA LEU A 240 19.74 1.08 -23.53
C LEU A 240 18.48 0.24 -23.66
N LEU A 241 18.41 -0.91 -22.98
CA LEU A 241 17.21 -1.76 -22.96
C LEU A 241 16.02 -1.04 -22.35
N LEU A 242 16.20 -0.36 -21.22
CA LEU A 242 15.13 0.38 -20.56
C LEU A 242 14.65 1.56 -21.42
N ASP A 243 15.54 2.25 -22.12
CA ASP A 243 15.17 3.31 -23.07
C ASP A 243 14.38 2.75 -24.27
N GLN A 244 14.68 1.52 -24.72
CA GLN A 244 13.93 0.85 -25.80
C GLN A 244 12.55 0.36 -25.34
N PHE A 245 12.45 -0.21 -24.13
CA PHE A 245 11.18 -0.68 -23.59
C PHE A 245 10.26 0.47 -23.14
N PHE A 246 10.84 1.56 -22.62
CA PHE A 246 10.11 2.69 -22.06
C PHE A 246 10.59 4.03 -22.64
N PRO A 247 10.34 4.32 -23.92
CA PRO A 247 10.83 5.54 -24.55
C PRO A 247 10.45 6.82 -23.79
N GLY A 248 11.46 7.60 -23.41
CA GLY A 248 11.29 8.88 -22.72
C GLY A 248 11.17 8.83 -21.20
N TYR A 249 11.26 7.65 -20.56
CA TYR A 249 11.25 7.54 -19.09
C TYR A 249 12.44 8.28 -18.44
N SER A 250 13.55 8.41 -19.16
CA SER A 250 14.78 9.08 -18.75
C SER A 250 14.72 10.61 -18.83
N LYS A 251 13.64 11.19 -19.37
CA LYS A 251 13.53 12.66 -19.53
C LYS A 251 13.41 13.35 -18.16
N GLY A 252 14.39 14.20 -17.84
CA GLY A 252 14.39 15.03 -16.63
C GLY A 252 14.85 14.30 -15.36
N ARG A 253 15.49 13.14 -15.49
CA ARG A 253 15.97 12.27 -14.41
C ARG A 253 17.47 12.38 -14.17
#